data_AF-T0NCM9-F1
#
_entry.id   AF-T0NCM9-F1
#
_cell.length_a   1.000
_cell.length_b   1.000
_cell.length_c   1.000
_cell.angle_alpha   90.00
_cell.angle_beta   90.00
_cell.angle_gamma   90.00
#
_symmetry.space_group_name_H-M   'P 1'
#
loop_
_entity.id
_entity.type
_entity.pdbx_description
1 polymer ?
#
loop_
_entity_poly.entity_id
_entity_poly.type
_entity_poly.pdbx_seq_one_letter_code
_entity_poly.pdbx_strand_id
1 'polypeptide(L)'
;MRIGRMVKVLSDSNRKEVVSNSEEKRKIIISVFYPVDDNWNIDRQAFYIDLYNPQEQRFIDEWKNSGVDEGYIRSIETNIYTDAPMKKGNYSYPVVIYSPGFTCDRDSSIFTIKKLVEEGYIVITLGHIYETEFTVMPSGEIVEMSNELRDFNSPNMWRNLISIRKQDIIFFNG
;
A
#
# COMPACT_ATOMS: atom_id res chain seq x y z
N MET A 1 6.32 15.10 11.96
CA MET A 1 4.92 14.90 12.38
C MET A 1 4.63 13.41 12.54
N ARG A 2 3.65 13.01 13.37
CA ARG A 2 3.16 11.62 13.40
C ARG A 2 2.07 11.45 12.36
N ILE A 3 2.13 10.36 11.60
CA ILE A 3 1.16 10.06 10.55
C ILE A 3 0.46 8.74 10.87
N GLY A 4 -0.85 8.71 10.69
CA GLY A 4 -1.67 7.53 10.84
C GLY A 4 -1.79 6.84 9.49
N ARG A 5 -1.85 5.51 9.51
CA ARG A 5 -2.10 4.67 8.33
C ARG A 5 -3.24 3.72 8.65
N MET A 6 -4.21 3.60 7.78
CA MET A 6 -5.24 2.57 7.85
C MET A 6 -5.22 1.75 6.58
N VAL A 7 -5.21 0.42 6.70
CA VAL A 7 -5.27 -0.48 5.54
C VAL A 7 -6.69 -1.02 5.38
N LYS A 8 -7.22 -0.99 4.17
CA LYS A 8 -8.53 -1.59 3.85
C LYS A 8 -8.43 -2.44 2.60
N VAL A 9 -9.19 -3.54 2.58
CA VAL A 9 -9.44 -4.32 1.37
C VAL A 9 -10.87 -4.05 0.95
N LEU A 10 -11.02 -3.46 -0.23
CA LEU A 10 -12.30 -3.20 -0.85
C LEU A 10 -12.60 -4.30 -1.86
N SER A 11 -13.87 -4.67 -1.99
CA SER A 11 -14.32 -5.69 -2.93
C SER A 11 -15.24 -5.04 -3.96
N ASP A 12 -14.83 -5.07 -5.22
CA ASP A 12 -15.65 -4.63 -6.35
C ASP A 12 -16.53 -5.81 -6.79
N SER A 13 -17.79 -5.81 -6.35
CA SER A 13 -18.74 -6.88 -6.61
C SER A 13 -19.13 -7.02 -8.09
N ASN A 14 -18.91 -5.98 -8.91
CA ASN A 14 -19.26 -5.95 -10.32
C ASN A 14 -18.15 -6.51 -11.22
N ARG A 15 -16.92 -6.63 -10.73
CA ARG A 15 -15.77 -7.15 -11.48
C ARG A 15 -15.26 -8.47 -10.90
N LYS A 16 -14.84 -9.36 -11.78
CA LYS A 16 -14.05 -10.54 -11.41
C LYS A 16 -12.58 -10.17 -11.32
N GLU A 17 -11.82 -10.96 -10.58
CA GLU A 17 -10.36 -10.92 -10.68
C GLU A 17 -9.92 -11.39 -12.08
N VAL A 18 -8.93 -10.71 -12.65
CA VAL A 18 -8.52 -10.91 -14.06
C VAL A 18 -7.04 -11.20 -14.20
N VAL A 19 -6.25 -11.02 -13.14
CA VAL A 19 -4.81 -11.29 -13.15
C VAL A 19 -4.52 -12.71 -12.68
N SER A 20 -5.14 -13.17 -11.59
CA SER A 20 -4.83 -14.47 -10.98
C SER A 20 -5.67 -15.67 -11.48
N ASN A 21 -6.38 -15.52 -12.60
CA ASN A 21 -7.29 -16.54 -13.15
C ASN A 21 -8.28 -17.13 -12.10
N SER A 22 -8.62 -16.31 -11.09
CA SER A 22 -9.50 -16.69 -9.99
C SER A 22 -10.96 -16.32 -10.28
N GLU A 23 -11.90 -17.12 -9.78
CA GLU A 23 -13.34 -16.79 -9.82
C GLU A 23 -13.75 -15.77 -8.74
N GLU A 24 -12.78 -15.30 -7.95
CA GLU A 24 -13.02 -14.26 -6.95
C GLU A 24 -13.44 -12.92 -7.55
N LYS A 25 -14.05 -12.09 -6.70
CA LYS A 25 -14.30 -10.69 -7.01
C LYS A 25 -13.01 -9.89 -6.95
N ARG A 26 -12.93 -8.83 -7.77
CA ARG A 26 -11.76 -7.94 -7.78
C ARG A 26 -11.61 -7.30 -6.40
N LYS A 27 -10.47 -7.59 -5.75
CA LYS A 27 -10.09 -6.98 -4.48
C LYS A 27 -9.15 -5.81 -4.77
N ILE A 28 -9.38 -4.67 -4.12
CA ILE A 28 -8.52 -3.49 -4.18
C ILE A 28 -8.06 -3.20 -2.75
N ILE A 29 -6.78 -3.42 -2.48
CA ILE A 29 -6.19 -3.04 -1.19
C ILE A 29 -5.75 -1.58 -1.25
N ILE A 30 -6.00 -0.84 -0.18
CA ILE A 30 -5.57 0.55 -0.05
C ILE A 30 -4.90 0.80 1.30
N SER A 31 -4.02 1.80 1.33
CA SER A 31 -3.62 2.46 2.58
C SER A 31 -4.10 3.91 2.55
N VAL A 32 -4.75 4.34 3.64
CA VAL A 32 -5.16 5.73 3.85
C VAL A 32 -4.20 6.35 4.87
N PHE A 33 -3.53 7.42 4.47
CA PHE A 33 -2.60 8.17 5.30
C PHE A 33 -3.18 9.52 5.72
N TYR A 34 -3.09 9.83 7.01
CA TYR A 34 -3.78 10.97 7.62
C TYR A 34 -3.02 11.54 8.83
N PRO A 35 -3.29 12.79 9.23
CA PRO A 35 -2.74 13.35 10.45
C PRO A 35 -3.33 12.67 11.70
N VAL A 36 -2.45 12.35 12.66
CA VAL A 36 -2.82 11.71 13.94
C VAL A 36 -3.34 12.75 14.94
N ASP A 37 -4.17 12.32 15.88
CA ASP A 37 -4.57 13.11 17.04
C ASP A 37 -3.34 13.60 17.83
N ASP A 38 -3.23 14.91 18.04
CA ASP A 38 -2.10 15.53 18.73
C ASP A 38 -1.96 15.05 20.19
N ASN A 39 -3.05 14.56 20.80
CA ASN A 39 -3.06 14.03 22.17
C ASN A 39 -2.74 12.53 22.22
N TRP A 40 -2.56 11.87 21.08
CA TRP A 40 -2.23 10.47 21.06
C TRP A 40 -0.78 10.25 21.48
N ASN A 41 -0.62 9.52 22.58
CA ASN A 41 0.68 9.10 23.08
C ASN A 41 1.04 7.73 22.52
N ILE A 42 2.27 7.61 22.03
CA ILE A 42 2.88 6.35 21.59
C ILE A 42 4.26 6.28 22.22
N ASP A 43 4.59 5.09 22.72
CA ASP A 43 5.81 4.79 23.48
C ASP A 43 6.85 4.01 22.65
N ARG A 44 6.55 3.74 21.37
CA ARG A 44 7.49 3.10 20.43
C ARG A 44 7.74 3.95 19.19
N GLN A 45 8.95 3.84 18.66
CA GLN A 45 9.28 4.32 17.33
C GLN A 45 8.64 3.42 16.26
N ALA A 46 8.12 4.03 15.18
CA ALA A 46 7.65 3.31 14.01
C ALA A 46 8.74 3.20 12.94
N PHE A 47 8.87 2.00 12.38
CA PHE A 47 9.88 1.64 11.39
C PHE A 47 9.24 1.27 10.04
N TYR A 48 10.03 1.25 8.98
CA TYR A 48 9.56 0.92 7.63
C TYR A 48 8.99 -0.50 7.56
N ILE A 49 9.61 -1.44 8.28
CA ILE A 49 9.14 -2.83 8.35
C ILE A 49 7.71 -2.94 8.89
N ASP A 50 7.26 -2.02 9.74
CA ASP A 50 5.91 -2.02 10.32
C ASP A 50 4.81 -1.86 9.25
N LEU A 51 5.15 -1.32 8.07
CA LEU A 51 4.22 -1.20 6.93
C LEU A 51 3.76 -2.58 6.41
N TYR A 52 4.55 -3.62 6.68
CA TYR A 52 4.35 -5.00 6.23
C TYR A 52 3.83 -5.93 7.34
N ASN A 53 3.46 -5.42 8.51
CA ASN A 53 2.80 -6.22 9.56
C ASN A 53 1.55 -6.93 9.00
N PRO A 54 1.32 -8.22 9.31
CA PRO A 54 2.06 -9.08 10.25
C PRO A 54 3.14 -9.97 9.61
N GLN A 55 3.67 -9.58 8.45
CA GLN A 55 4.66 -10.33 7.67
C GLN A 55 5.96 -9.54 7.48
N GLU A 56 6.40 -8.81 8.51
CA GLU A 56 7.62 -8.00 8.48
C GLU A 56 8.85 -8.83 8.12
N GLN A 57 8.91 -10.09 8.60
CA GLN A 57 10.03 -10.97 8.30
C GLN A 57 10.13 -11.30 6.81
N ARG A 58 9.02 -11.42 6.07
CA ARG A 58 9.05 -11.60 4.62
C ARG A 58 9.71 -10.41 3.92
N PHE A 59 9.38 -9.18 4.33
CA PHE A 59 10.02 -7.98 3.78
C PHE A 59 11.52 -7.94 4.11
N ILE A 60 11.89 -8.29 5.33
CA ILE A 60 13.30 -8.35 5.75
C ILE A 60 14.07 -9.38 4.91
N ASP A 61 13.52 -10.58 4.74
CA ASP A 61 14.15 -11.66 3.98
C ASP A 61 14.33 -11.27 2.51
N GLU A 62 13.34 -10.60 1.89
CA GLU A 62 13.41 -10.14 0.50
C GLU A 62 14.64 -9.24 0.26
N TRP A 63 14.81 -8.22 1.10
CA TRP A 63 15.93 -7.27 0.96
C TRP A 63 17.26 -7.87 1.40
N LYS A 64 17.25 -8.73 2.41
CA LYS A 64 18.44 -9.47 2.85
C LYS A 64 18.96 -10.40 1.76
N ASN A 65 18.07 -11.12 1.07
CA ASN A 65 18.43 -11.96 -0.08
C ASN A 65 18.97 -11.14 -1.26
N SER A 66 18.60 -9.86 -1.34
CA SER A 66 19.16 -8.89 -2.29
C SER A 66 20.48 -8.26 -1.84
N GLY A 67 21.05 -8.70 -0.71
CA GLY A 67 22.35 -8.26 -0.20
C GLY A 67 22.32 -7.03 0.71
N VAL A 68 21.14 -6.60 1.16
CA VAL A 68 21.00 -5.48 2.10
C VAL A 68 21.22 -5.98 3.53
N ASP A 69 21.94 -5.20 4.35
CA ASP A 69 22.15 -5.51 5.76
C ASP A 69 20.83 -5.51 6.54
N GLU A 70 20.61 -6.55 7.35
CA GLU A 70 19.38 -6.70 8.15
C GLU A 70 19.24 -5.61 9.21
N GLY A 71 20.35 -5.20 9.83
CA GLY A 71 20.36 -4.10 10.80
C GLY A 71 19.91 -2.78 10.15
N TYR A 72 20.40 -2.51 8.95
CA TYR A 72 19.97 -1.35 8.16
C TYR A 72 18.47 -1.40 7.84
N ILE A 73 17.95 -2.53 7.32
CA ILE A 73 16.52 -2.69 7.01
C ILE A 73 15.65 -2.37 8.23
N ARG A 74 16.03 -2.88 9.41
CA ARG A 74 15.29 -2.69 10.67
C ARG A 74 15.41 -1.28 11.25
N SER A 75 16.41 -0.50 10.82
CA SER A 75 16.70 0.83 11.37
C SER A 75 15.91 1.98 10.72
N ILE A 76 15.24 1.74 9.59
CA ILE A 76 14.62 2.80 8.80
C ILE A 76 13.37 3.33 9.52
N GLU A 77 13.45 4.52 10.10
CA GLU A 77 12.34 5.18 10.78
C GLU A 77 11.37 5.85 9.80
N THR A 78 10.06 5.76 10.06
CA THR A 78 9.02 6.39 9.23
C THR A 78 8.19 7.44 9.97
N ASN A 79 7.94 7.21 11.27
CA ASN A 79 6.92 7.91 12.07
C ASN A 79 5.48 7.73 11.54
N ILE A 80 5.22 6.57 10.94
CA ILE A 80 3.90 6.17 10.45
C ILE A 80 3.37 5.03 11.28
N TYR A 81 2.20 5.23 11.85
CA TYR A 81 1.62 4.34 12.84
C TYR A 81 0.31 3.79 12.29
N THR A 82 0.27 2.48 12.08
CA THR A 82 -0.96 1.81 11.63
C THR A 82 -2.02 1.86 12.74
N ASP A 83 -3.25 2.20 12.36
CA ASP A 83 -4.44 2.32 13.20
C ASP A 83 -4.33 3.35 14.34
N ALA A 84 -3.39 4.30 14.23
CA ALA A 84 -3.35 5.45 15.12
C ALA A 84 -4.63 6.31 14.97
N PRO A 85 -5.14 6.90 16.06
CA PRO A 85 -6.36 7.70 16.01
C PRO A 85 -6.16 8.93 15.14
N MET A 86 -7.06 9.12 14.17
CA MET A 86 -7.06 10.30 13.30
C MET A 86 -7.37 11.57 14.11
N LYS A 87 -6.73 12.68 13.74
CA LYS A 87 -7.02 13.99 14.31
C LYS A 87 -8.50 14.35 14.15
N LYS A 88 -9.16 14.62 15.28
CA LYS A 88 -10.60 14.98 15.33
C LYS A 88 -10.79 16.47 15.04
N GLY A 89 -11.87 16.80 14.32
CA GLY A 89 -12.30 18.18 14.05
C GLY A 89 -13.04 18.30 12.71
N ASN A 90 -13.67 19.45 12.46
CA ASN A 90 -14.33 19.77 11.19
C ASN A 90 -13.30 20.23 10.14
N TYR A 91 -12.35 19.37 9.80
CA TYR A 91 -11.35 19.63 8.78
C TYR A 91 -11.78 18.99 7.45
N SER A 92 -11.79 19.80 6.38
CA SER A 92 -11.86 19.28 5.02
C SER A 92 -10.45 19.16 4.47
N TYR A 93 -10.00 17.94 4.19
CA TYR A 93 -8.70 17.68 3.60
C TYR A 93 -8.85 17.41 2.09
N PRO A 94 -8.02 18.03 1.23
CA PRO A 94 -7.88 17.56 -0.14
C PRO A 94 -7.36 16.10 -0.15
N VAL A 95 -7.88 15.29 -1.05
CA VAL A 95 -7.52 13.87 -1.18
C VAL A 95 -6.64 13.67 -2.40
N VAL A 96 -5.50 12.99 -2.21
CA VAL A 96 -4.63 12.52 -3.29
C VAL A 96 -4.77 11.01 -3.40
N ILE A 97 -5.10 10.52 -4.59
CA ILE A 97 -5.07 9.10 -4.92
C ILE A 97 -3.72 8.79 -5.59
N TYR A 98 -2.94 7.91 -4.98
CA TYR A 98 -1.63 7.49 -5.47
C TYR A 98 -1.68 6.05 -5.97
N SER A 99 -1.28 5.86 -7.23
CA SER A 99 -1.14 4.56 -7.86
C SER A 99 0.35 4.29 -8.09
N PRO A 100 0.96 3.28 -7.45
CA PRO A 100 2.39 3.02 -7.55
C PRO A 100 2.79 2.51 -8.94
N GLY A 101 4.09 2.53 -9.23
CA GLY A 101 4.64 1.88 -10.42
C GLY A 101 4.38 0.37 -10.45
N PHE A 102 4.63 -0.27 -11.59
CA PHE A 102 4.65 -1.74 -11.66
C PHE A 102 5.71 -2.32 -10.71
N THR A 103 5.49 -3.50 -10.14
CA THR A 103 6.32 -4.15 -9.09
C THR A 103 6.41 -3.44 -7.73
N CYS A 104 6.06 -2.15 -7.65
CA CYS A 104 6.14 -1.38 -6.42
C CYS A 104 4.93 -1.62 -5.50
N ASP A 105 5.19 -1.93 -4.23
CA ASP A 105 4.12 -1.95 -3.22
C ASP A 105 3.47 -0.56 -3.07
N ARG A 106 2.19 -0.57 -2.66
CA ARG A 106 1.38 0.64 -2.45
C ARG A 106 2.02 1.67 -1.53
N ASP A 107 2.80 1.23 -0.55
CA ASP A 107 3.42 2.09 0.45
C ASP A 107 4.92 2.29 0.20
N SER A 108 5.45 1.83 -0.93
CA SER A 108 6.88 1.95 -1.29
C SER A 108 7.37 3.41 -1.35
N SER A 109 6.51 4.35 -1.75
CA SER A 109 6.81 5.80 -1.83
C SER A 109 6.54 6.56 -0.53
N ILE A 110 6.76 5.89 0.61
CA ILE A 110 6.28 6.35 1.92
C ILE A 110 6.74 7.77 2.31
N PHE A 111 7.97 8.15 1.96
CA PHE A 111 8.51 9.46 2.33
C PHE A 111 7.88 10.60 1.53
N THR A 112 7.51 10.34 0.27
CA THR A 112 6.74 11.29 -0.55
C THR A 112 5.31 11.40 -0.02
N ILE A 113 4.67 10.27 0.28
CA ILE A 113 3.32 10.22 0.87
C ILE A 113 3.30 10.99 2.20
N LYS A 114 4.29 10.77 3.05
CA LYS A 114 4.47 11.48 4.31
C LYS A 114 4.51 12.98 4.12
N LYS A 115 5.29 13.48 3.15
CA LYS A 115 5.38 14.91 2.89
C LYS A 115 4.02 15.49 2.47
N LEU A 116 3.25 14.80 1.65
CA LEU A 116 1.89 15.24 1.28
C LEU A 116 0.97 15.34 2.49
N VAL A 117 1.02 14.38 3.41
CA VAL A 117 0.21 14.45 4.64
C VAL A 117 0.64 15.60 5.54
N GLU A 118 1.96 15.86 5.63
CA GLU A 118 2.51 17.03 6.35
C GLU A 118 2.07 18.37 5.75
N GLU A 119 1.77 18.43 4.44
CA GLU A 119 1.21 19.60 3.76
C GLU A 119 -0.34 19.66 3.85
N GLY A 120 -0.98 18.77 4.62
CA GLY A 120 -2.42 18.82 4.87
C GLY A 120 -3.28 18.05 3.87
N TYR A 121 -2.73 17.04 3.19
CA TYR A 121 -3.50 16.12 2.36
C TYR A 121 -3.86 14.83 3.11
N ILE A 122 -5.00 14.23 2.75
CA ILE A 122 -5.19 12.79 2.94
C ILE A 122 -4.67 12.10 1.69
N VAL A 123 -3.85 11.06 1.86
CA VAL A 123 -3.32 10.28 0.73
C VAL A 123 -3.88 8.88 0.79
N ILE A 124 -4.44 8.40 -0.32
CA ILE A 124 -4.91 7.03 -0.50
C ILE A 124 -4.01 6.35 -1.50
N THR A 125 -3.23 5.36 -1.07
CA THR A 125 -2.41 4.52 -1.97
C THR A 125 -3.19 3.29 -2.40
N LEU A 126 -3.06 2.90 -3.66
CA LEU A 126 -3.66 1.67 -4.20
C LEU A 126 -2.62 0.56 -4.28
N GLY A 127 -2.94 -0.62 -3.79
CA GLY A 127 -2.19 -1.83 -4.03
C GLY A 127 -2.79 -2.62 -5.18
N HIS A 128 -1.96 -2.88 -6.18
CA HIS A 128 -2.29 -3.70 -7.32
C HIS A 128 -1.88 -5.14 -6.99
N ILE A 129 -2.77 -5.85 -6.28
CA ILE A 129 -2.56 -7.24 -5.88
C ILE A 129 -2.21 -8.08 -7.13
N TYR A 130 -1.21 -8.96 -7.01
CA TYR A 130 -0.58 -9.72 -8.11
C TYR A 130 0.40 -8.96 -9.03
N GLU A 131 0.51 -7.63 -8.95
CA GLU A 131 1.46 -6.84 -9.78
C GLU A 131 2.75 -6.46 -9.03
N THR A 132 2.83 -6.78 -7.74
CA THR A 132 3.99 -6.54 -6.87
C THR A 132 4.66 -7.87 -6.56
N GLU A 133 5.97 -7.87 -6.26
CA GLU A 133 6.69 -9.11 -5.89
C GLU A 133 5.89 -9.89 -4.83
N PHE A 134 5.48 -9.19 -3.78
CA PHE A 134 4.47 -9.67 -2.86
C PHE A 134 3.61 -8.51 -2.32
N THR A 135 2.40 -8.83 -1.89
CA THR A 135 1.52 -7.94 -1.12
C THR A 135 1.13 -8.63 0.18
N VAL A 136 1.28 -7.94 1.31
CA VAL A 136 0.78 -8.39 2.60
C VAL A 136 -0.66 -7.90 2.80
N MET A 137 -1.59 -8.84 2.91
CA MET A 137 -2.99 -8.58 3.22
C MET A 137 -3.17 -8.34 4.73
N PRO A 138 -4.22 -7.60 5.17
CA PRO A 138 -4.48 -7.41 6.61
C PRO A 138 -4.68 -8.71 7.39
N SER A 139 -5.08 -9.79 6.73
CA SER A 139 -5.18 -11.14 7.30
C SER A 139 -3.82 -11.79 7.60
N GLY A 140 -2.73 -11.23 7.10
CA GLY A 140 -1.40 -11.84 7.07
C GLY A 140 -1.17 -12.75 5.86
N GLU A 141 -2.15 -12.92 4.97
CA GLU A 141 -1.95 -13.61 3.70
C GLU A 141 -0.93 -12.84 2.83
N ILE A 142 -0.01 -13.58 2.21
CA ILE A 142 0.93 -13.05 1.22
C ILE A 142 0.42 -13.40 -0.16
N VAL A 143 0.17 -12.37 -0.97
CA VAL A 143 -0.23 -12.51 -2.37
C VAL A 143 0.98 -12.21 -3.25
N GLU A 144 1.48 -13.21 -3.96
CA GLU A 144 2.64 -13.11 -4.84
C GLU A 144 2.27 -12.53 -6.21
N MET A 145 3.30 -12.04 -6.92
CA MET A 145 3.16 -11.66 -8.33
C MET A 145 2.65 -12.83 -9.19
N SER A 146 1.68 -12.53 -10.07
CA SER A 146 1.17 -13.49 -11.04
C SER A 146 2.23 -13.84 -12.10
N ASN A 147 2.31 -15.11 -12.48
CA ASN A 147 3.24 -15.60 -13.51
C ASN A 147 2.93 -15.00 -14.89
N GLU A 148 1.66 -14.73 -15.15
CA GLU A 148 1.16 -14.08 -16.36
C GLU A 148 1.75 -12.67 -16.57
N LEU A 149 2.24 -12.05 -15.49
CA LEU A 149 2.83 -10.71 -15.51
C LEU A 149 4.36 -10.71 -15.58
N ARG A 150 5.01 -11.88 -15.67
CA ARG A 150 6.49 -11.98 -15.74
C ARG A 150 7.06 -11.78 -17.15
N ASP A 151 6.23 -11.67 -18.18
CA ASP A 151 6.66 -11.29 -19.54
C ASP A 151 6.60 -9.77 -19.76
N PHE A 152 7.66 -9.09 -19.30
CA PHE A 152 7.79 -7.63 -19.41
C PHE A 152 7.80 -7.10 -20.85
N ASN A 153 8.03 -7.96 -21.85
CA ASN A 153 8.09 -7.56 -23.26
C ASN A 153 6.71 -7.54 -23.94
N SER A 154 5.65 -8.01 -23.27
CA SER A 154 4.30 -8.09 -23.83
C SER A 154 3.60 -6.72 -23.84
N PRO A 155 3.36 -6.08 -25.00
CA PRO A 155 2.64 -4.80 -25.05
C PRO A 155 1.17 -4.94 -24.63
N ASN A 156 0.58 -6.12 -24.83
CA ASN A 156 -0.80 -6.39 -24.45
C ASN A 156 -0.95 -6.46 -22.94
N MET A 157 0.04 -7.02 -22.22
CA MET A 157 0.07 -7.01 -20.76
C MET A 157 -0.02 -5.57 -20.23
N TRP A 158 0.83 -4.66 -20.73
CA TRP A 158 0.84 -3.27 -20.29
C TRP A 158 -0.48 -2.55 -20.53
N ARG A 159 -1.09 -2.72 -21.71
CA ARG A 159 -2.41 -2.11 -21.99
C ARG A 159 -3.50 -2.67 -21.08
N ASN A 160 -3.47 -3.98 -20.81
CA ASN A 160 -4.42 -4.62 -19.90
C ASN A 160 -4.26 -4.08 -18.47
N LEU A 161 -3.04 -4.00 -17.94
CA LEU A 161 -2.78 -3.45 -16.61
C LEU A 161 -3.25 -2.00 -16.49
N ILE A 162 -2.95 -1.15 -17.47
CA ILE A 162 -3.43 0.25 -17.48
C ILE A 162 -4.97 0.28 -17.44
N SER A 163 -5.64 -0.58 -18.22
CA SER A 163 -7.10 -0.67 -18.23
C SER A 163 -7.65 -1.11 -16.87
N ILE A 164 -7.05 -2.12 -16.23
CA ILE A 164 -7.43 -2.63 -14.91
C ILE A 164 -7.27 -1.53 -13.86
N ARG A 165 -6.09 -0.92 -13.78
CA ARG A 165 -5.77 0.15 -12.81
C ARG A 165 -6.68 1.37 -12.98
N LYS A 166 -7.06 1.71 -14.21
CA LYS A 166 -8.05 2.77 -14.47
C LYS A 166 -9.41 2.44 -13.83
N GLN A 167 -9.88 1.20 -13.98
CA GLN A 167 -11.15 0.78 -13.37
C GLN A 167 -11.06 0.77 -11.84
N ASP A 168 -9.91 0.36 -11.28
CA ASP A 168 -9.69 0.41 -9.83
C ASP A 168 -9.73 1.85 -9.28
N ILE A 169 -9.23 2.83 -10.02
CA ILE A 169 -9.33 4.24 -9.61
C ILE A 169 -10.77 4.76 -9.73
N ILE A 170 -11.49 4.40 -10.81
CA ILE A 170 -12.88 4.83 -11.02
C ILE A 170 -13.80 4.30 -9.90
N PHE A 171 -13.52 3.12 -9.36
CA PHE A 171 -14.26 2.54 -8.23
C PHE A 171 -14.31 3.48 -7.00
N PHE A 172 -13.32 4.37 -6.81
CA PHE A 172 -13.32 5.34 -5.70
C PHE A 172 -14.16 6.60 -5.94
N ASN A 173 -14.59 6.84 -7.18
CA ASN A 173 -15.37 8.02 -7.57
C ASN A 173 -16.87 7.73 -7.72
N GLY A 174 -17.31 6.50 -7.44
CA GLY A 174 -18.68 6.01 -7.64
C GLY A 174 -19.50 5.90 -6.37
#